data_AF-A0A0F9GQW9-F1
#
_entry.id   AF-A0A0F9GQW9-F1
#
_cell.length_a   1.000
_cell.length_b   1.000
_cell.length_c   1.000
_cell.angle_alpha   90.00
_cell.angle_beta   90.00
_cell.angle_gamma   90.00
#
_symmetry.space_group_name_H-M   'P 1'
#
loop_
_entity.id
_entity.type
_entity.pdbx_description
1 polymer ?
#
loop_
_entity_poly.entity_id
_entity_poly.type
_entity_poly.pdbx_seq_one_letter_code
_entity_poly.pdbx_strand_id
1 'polypeptide(L)'
;MKIEKLSGKEFRRKYGSDLGGHHYTTEEGEHVVVLPFKASTKTRMHEIAHAELGHVGPAGTYSETAERELAADKWVYEKLGTLPTWHEILLDLAPLVDDLIEKGYRPNELFTWIKRELESVGWSELDREEKSLLWWWIRDKHADWGEGK
;
A
#
# COMPACT_ATOMS: atom_id res chain seq x y z
N MET A 1 -3.15 -23.40 -8.11
CA MET A 1 -2.54 -22.47 -7.13
C MET A 1 -2.30 -23.21 -5.83
N LYS A 2 -1.08 -23.14 -5.30
CA LYS A 2 -0.67 -23.74 -4.02
C LYS A 2 -0.25 -22.64 -3.05
N ILE A 3 -0.70 -22.71 -1.80
CA ILE A 3 -0.33 -21.76 -0.74
C ILE A 3 0.57 -22.45 0.29
N GLU A 4 1.80 -21.96 0.43
CA GLU A 4 2.78 -22.44 1.41
C GLU A 4 2.96 -21.45 2.57
N LYS A 5 2.88 -21.94 3.81
CA LYS A 5 3.07 -21.15 5.03
C LYS A 5 4.39 -21.53 5.69
N LEU A 6 5.30 -20.57 5.81
CA LEU A 6 6.62 -20.77 6.42
C LEU A 6 6.77 -19.97 7.71
N SER A 7 7.62 -20.40 8.64
CA SER A 7 7.97 -19.53 9.76
C SER A 7 8.66 -18.26 9.24
N GLY A 8 8.54 -17.12 9.93
CA GLY A 8 9.20 -15.87 9.49
C GLY A 8 10.71 -16.03 9.27
N LYS A 9 11.38 -16.77 10.18
CA LYS A 9 12.81 -17.10 10.06
C LYS A 9 13.14 -17.89 8.79
N GLU A 10 12.31 -18.86 8.43
CA GLU A 10 12.52 -19.65 7.21
C GLU A 10 12.20 -18.85 5.94
N PHE A 11 11.16 -18.03 5.98
CA PHE A 11 10.78 -17.14 4.89
C PHE A 11 11.92 -16.15 4.58
N ARG A 12 12.43 -15.44 5.60
CA ARG A 12 13.60 -14.54 5.47
C ARG A 12 14.82 -15.22 4.89
N ARG A 13 15.11 -16.44 5.34
CA ARG A 13 16.26 -17.22 4.87
C ARG A 13 16.16 -17.52 3.37
N LYS A 14 14.95 -17.75 2.85
CA LYS A 14 14.72 -18.09 1.44
C LYS A 14 14.56 -16.86 0.55
N TYR A 15 13.89 -15.81 1.04
CA TYR A 15 13.44 -14.67 0.21
C TYR A 15 14.04 -13.31 0.62
N GLY A 16 14.87 -13.25 1.67
CA GLY A 16 15.60 -12.05 2.06
C GLY A 16 14.82 -10.98 2.84
N SER A 17 13.51 -11.18 3.08
CA SER A 17 12.65 -10.25 3.83
C SER A 17 11.78 -11.00 4.83
N ASP A 18 11.45 -10.38 5.97
CA ASP A 18 10.38 -10.85 6.89
C ASP A 18 9.02 -10.25 6.56
N LEU A 19 9.01 -9.24 5.69
CA LEU A 19 7.88 -8.41 5.35
C LEU A 19 7.38 -8.81 3.95
N GLY A 20 6.07 -9.03 3.84
CA GLY A 20 5.41 -9.40 2.59
C GLY A 20 5.22 -10.91 2.39
N GLY A 21 4.66 -11.26 1.23
CA GLY A 21 4.65 -12.61 0.71
C GLY A 21 5.50 -12.71 -0.55
N HIS A 22 5.49 -13.87 -1.18
CA HIS A 22 6.19 -14.07 -2.44
C HIS A 22 5.39 -14.97 -3.35
N HIS A 23 5.13 -14.51 -4.57
CA HIS A 23 4.49 -15.26 -5.63
C HIS A 23 5.49 -15.63 -6.72
N TYR A 24 5.42 -16.89 -7.19
CA TYR A 24 6.12 -17.34 -8.38
C TYR A 24 5.32 -18.43 -9.10
N THR A 25 5.75 -18.79 -10.31
CA THR A 25 5.12 -19.83 -11.13
C THR A 25 6.13 -20.94 -11.39
N THR A 26 5.75 -22.22 -11.24
CA THR A 26 6.63 -23.37 -11.51
C THR A 26 6.83 -23.58 -13.02
N GLU A 27 7.75 -24.47 -13.40
CA GLU A 27 8.00 -24.82 -14.81
C GLU A 27 6.75 -25.46 -15.47
N GLU A 28 5.92 -26.13 -14.69
CA GLU A 28 4.65 -26.73 -15.13
C GLU A 28 3.48 -25.72 -15.15
N GLY A 29 3.73 -24.45 -14.86
CA GLY A 29 2.72 -23.39 -14.85
C GLY A 29 1.90 -23.29 -13.57
N GLU A 30 2.28 -23.97 -12.48
CA GLU A 30 1.56 -23.86 -11.21
C GLU A 30 1.93 -22.56 -10.48
N HIS A 31 0.95 -21.72 -10.15
CA HIS A 31 1.17 -20.57 -9.28
C HIS A 31 1.36 -21.00 -7.82
N VAL A 32 2.47 -20.59 -7.22
CA VAL A 32 2.81 -20.84 -5.83
C VAL A 32 2.91 -19.52 -5.08
N VAL A 33 2.15 -19.41 -4.00
CA VAL A 33 2.17 -18.27 -3.08
C VAL A 33 2.79 -18.71 -1.77
N VAL A 34 3.89 -18.07 -1.38
CA VAL A 34 4.64 -18.37 -0.16
C VAL A 34 4.53 -17.21 0.81
N LEU A 35 4.15 -17.52 2.04
CA LEU A 35 3.82 -16.51 3.05
C LEU A 35 4.47 -16.83 4.39
N PRO A 36 4.92 -15.82 5.17
CA PRO A 36 5.22 -16.04 6.57
C PRO A 36 3.95 -16.42 7.33
N PHE A 37 4.06 -17.27 8.36
CA PHE A 37 2.95 -17.76 9.17
C PHE A 37 2.11 -16.62 9.78
N LYS A 38 2.79 -15.52 10.10
CA LYS A 38 2.22 -14.30 10.67
C LYS A 38 1.82 -13.26 9.60
N ALA A 39 1.84 -13.60 8.31
CA ALA A 39 1.38 -12.70 7.25
C ALA A 39 -0.05 -12.24 7.53
N SER A 40 -0.29 -10.94 7.38
CA SER A 40 -1.63 -10.34 7.52
C SER A 40 -2.57 -10.87 6.43
N THR A 41 -3.88 -10.81 6.65
CA THR A 41 -4.87 -11.19 5.63
C THR A 41 -4.69 -10.38 4.34
N LYS A 42 -4.36 -9.09 4.45
CA LYS A 42 -4.07 -8.22 3.29
C LYS A 42 -2.92 -8.76 2.45
N THR A 43 -1.75 -9.02 3.07
CA THR A 43 -0.59 -9.58 2.38
C THR A 43 -0.90 -10.92 1.72
N ARG A 44 -1.67 -11.79 2.39
CA ARG A 44 -2.07 -13.07 1.79
C ARG A 44 -2.91 -12.89 0.54
N MET A 45 -3.89 -11.98 0.60
CA MET A 45 -4.78 -11.71 -0.53
C MET A 45 -4.04 -11.00 -1.67
N HIS A 46 -3.07 -10.13 -1.36
CA HIS A 46 -2.23 -9.43 -2.33
C HIS A 46 -1.45 -10.41 -3.21
N GLU A 47 -0.75 -11.36 -2.60
CA GLU A 47 -0.02 -12.38 -3.37
C GLU A 47 -0.93 -13.31 -4.17
N ILE A 48 -2.12 -13.61 -3.62
CA ILE A 48 -3.16 -14.34 -4.37
C ILE A 48 -3.61 -13.51 -5.58
N ALA A 49 -3.75 -12.19 -5.44
CA ALA A 49 -4.11 -11.31 -6.53
C ALA A 49 -3.07 -11.31 -7.65
N HIS A 50 -1.77 -11.29 -7.33
CA HIS A 50 -0.72 -11.45 -8.34
C HIS A 50 -0.85 -12.75 -9.13
N ALA A 51 -1.17 -13.86 -8.45
CA ALA A 51 -1.42 -15.14 -9.10
C ALA A 51 -2.67 -15.11 -9.99
N GLU A 52 -3.78 -14.59 -9.49
CA GLU A 52 -5.07 -14.54 -10.19
C GLU A 52 -5.03 -13.59 -11.41
N LEU A 53 -4.26 -12.51 -11.33
CA LEU A 53 -4.06 -11.56 -12.42
C LEU A 53 -3.00 -12.02 -13.44
N GLY A 54 -2.34 -13.16 -13.20
CA GLY A 54 -1.31 -13.69 -14.10
C GLY A 54 -0.05 -12.83 -14.15
N HIS A 55 0.27 -12.12 -13.07
CA HIS A 55 1.52 -11.34 -12.95
C HIS A 55 2.70 -12.31 -12.78
N VAL A 56 3.31 -12.74 -13.88
CA VAL A 56 4.43 -13.69 -13.87
C VAL A 56 5.76 -12.96 -13.94
N GLY A 57 6.67 -13.31 -13.02
CA GLY A 57 8.06 -12.87 -13.03
C GLY A 57 8.27 -11.38 -12.72
N PRO A 58 9.53 -10.94 -12.63
CA PRO A 58 9.84 -9.52 -12.47
C PRO A 58 9.34 -8.72 -13.68
N ALA A 59 8.76 -7.55 -13.44
CA ALA A 59 8.39 -6.67 -14.54
C ALA A 59 9.66 -6.09 -15.19
N GLY A 60 9.60 -5.82 -16.50
CA GLY A 60 10.76 -5.35 -17.27
C GLY A 60 11.16 -3.92 -16.93
N THR A 61 10.22 -3.12 -16.41
CA THR A 61 10.42 -1.73 -16.01
C THR A 61 9.77 -1.43 -14.65
N TYR A 62 10.22 -0.34 -14.01
CA TYR A 62 9.63 0.13 -12.75
C TYR A 62 8.14 0.51 -12.89
N SER A 63 7.75 1.11 -14.01
CA SER A 63 6.36 1.49 -14.29
C SER A 63 5.45 0.26 -14.36
N GLU A 64 5.90 -0.79 -15.06
CA GLU A 64 5.15 -2.05 -15.15
C GLU A 64 5.05 -2.76 -13.80
N THR A 65 6.09 -2.69 -12.97
CA THR A 65 6.01 -3.21 -11.59
C THR A 65 4.93 -2.46 -10.81
N ALA A 66 4.95 -1.13 -10.83
CA ALA A 66 3.97 -0.31 -10.12
C ALA A 66 2.53 -0.58 -10.60
N GLU A 67 2.32 -0.72 -11.91
CA GLU A 67 1.01 -1.07 -12.49
C GLU A 67 0.52 -2.44 -12.02
N ARG A 68 1.42 -3.43 -11.93
CA ARG A 68 1.08 -4.78 -11.43
C ARG A 68 0.70 -4.78 -9.95
N GLU A 69 1.44 -4.05 -9.11
CA GLU A 69 1.13 -3.92 -7.68
C GLU A 69 -0.23 -3.22 -7.47
N LEU A 70 -0.48 -2.12 -8.19
CA LEU A 70 -1.75 -1.39 -8.11
C LEU A 70 -2.94 -2.24 -8.56
N ALA A 71 -2.77 -3.07 -9.60
CA ALA A 71 -3.80 -3.98 -10.04
C ALA A 71 -4.09 -5.09 -9.02
N ALA A 72 -3.05 -5.61 -8.35
CA ALA A 72 -3.21 -6.59 -7.27
C ALA A 72 -3.98 -6.00 -6.07
N ASP A 73 -3.61 -4.80 -5.62
CA ASP A 73 -4.31 -4.09 -4.55
C ASP A 73 -5.79 -3.84 -4.89
N LYS A 74 -6.07 -3.41 -6.13
CA LYS A 74 -7.44 -3.19 -6.62
C LYS A 74 -8.26 -4.49 -6.61
N TRP A 75 -7.67 -5.61 -7.01
CA TRP A 75 -8.33 -6.91 -6.96
C TRP A 75 -8.65 -7.33 -5.52
N VAL A 76 -7.72 -7.15 -4.59
CA VAL A 76 -7.95 -7.46 -3.16
C VAL A 76 -9.11 -6.65 -2.62
N TYR A 77 -9.17 -5.37 -2.99
CA TYR A 77 -10.26 -4.47 -2.64
C TYR A 77 -11.62 -4.99 -3.15
N GLU A 78 -11.72 -5.28 -4.44
CA GLU A 78 -12.97 -5.76 -5.06
C GLU A 78 -13.48 -7.06 -4.40
N LYS A 79 -12.57 -7.89 -3.86
CA LYS A 79 -12.91 -9.17 -3.22
C LYS A 79 -13.25 -9.06 -1.73
N LEU A 80 -12.58 -8.20 -0.99
CA LEU A 80 -12.82 -8.04 0.44
C LEU A 80 -13.97 -7.06 0.73
N GLY A 81 -14.40 -6.26 -0.26
CA GLY A 81 -15.52 -5.32 -0.12
C GLY A 81 -15.27 -4.22 0.90
N THR A 82 -14.04 -4.13 1.37
CA THR A 82 -13.54 -3.15 2.32
C THR A 82 -12.19 -2.72 1.80
N LEU A 83 -11.89 -1.44 1.99
CA LEU A 83 -10.82 -1.02 2.87
C LEU A 83 -10.91 0.50 2.92
N PRO A 84 -10.65 1.18 4.06
CA PRO A 84 -10.01 2.46 3.90
C PRO A 84 -8.62 2.15 3.42
N THR A 85 -8.45 2.13 2.09
CA THR A 85 -7.18 2.51 1.51
C THR A 85 -6.83 3.87 2.13
N TRP A 86 -5.56 4.20 2.20
CA TRP A 86 -5.16 5.55 2.57
C TRP A 86 -5.95 6.65 1.88
N HIS A 87 -6.46 6.37 0.68
CA HIS A 87 -7.39 7.23 -0.03
C HIS A 87 -8.68 7.53 0.75
N GLU A 88 -9.32 6.58 1.44
CA GLU A 88 -10.50 6.86 2.28
C GLU A 88 -10.12 7.59 3.58
N ILE A 89 -9.01 7.25 4.25
CA ILE A 89 -8.50 8.05 5.40
C ILE A 89 -8.20 9.48 4.95
N LEU A 90 -7.64 9.65 3.76
CA LEU A 90 -7.37 10.93 3.13
C LEU A 90 -8.65 11.66 2.74
N LEU A 91 -9.67 10.97 2.23
CA LEU A 91 -10.98 11.54 1.88
C LEU A 91 -11.77 11.94 3.14
N ASP A 92 -11.68 11.18 4.21
CA ASP A 92 -12.26 11.51 5.52
C ASP A 92 -11.56 12.71 6.15
N LEU A 93 -10.26 12.85 5.95
CA LEU A 93 -9.46 14.01 6.39
C LEU A 93 -9.53 15.19 5.40
N ALA A 94 -9.94 14.97 4.15
CA ALA A 94 -9.84 15.98 3.08
C ALA A 94 -10.60 17.28 3.39
N PRO A 95 -11.87 17.25 3.87
CA PRO A 95 -12.58 18.48 4.23
C PRO A 95 -11.88 19.29 5.32
N LEU A 96 -11.18 18.61 6.23
CA LEU A 96 -10.46 19.24 7.32
C LEU A 96 -9.10 19.78 6.87
N VAL A 97 -8.41 19.07 5.97
CA VAL A 97 -7.18 19.57 5.33
C VAL A 97 -7.47 20.80 4.48
N ASP A 98 -8.57 20.79 3.72
CA ASP A 98 -9.02 21.92 2.92
C ASP A 98 -9.29 23.15 3.82
N ASP A 99 -10.06 23.00 4.90
CA ASP A 99 -10.34 24.10 5.87
C ASP A 99 -9.05 24.63 6.53
N LEU A 100 -8.06 23.79 6.81
CA LEU A 100 -6.78 24.23 7.38
C LEU A 100 -5.89 24.92 6.34
N ILE A 101 -5.91 24.49 5.08
CA ILE A 101 -5.23 25.20 3.97
C ILE A 101 -5.84 26.60 3.80
N GLU A 102 -7.18 26.71 3.82
CA GLU A 102 -7.88 28.00 3.73
C GLU A 102 -7.51 28.96 4.86
N LYS A 103 -7.24 28.43 6.05
CA LYS A 103 -6.75 29.18 7.23
C LYS A 103 -5.26 29.55 7.15
N GLY A 104 -4.55 29.15 6.10
CA GLY A 104 -3.16 29.53 5.82
C GLY A 104 -2.09 28.60 6.41
N TYR A 105 -2.46 27.37 6.80
CA TYR A 105 -1.49 26.40 7.29
C TYR A 105 -0.61 25.86 6.14
N ARG A 106 0.70 25.76 6.38
CA ARG A 106 1.66 25.26 5.38
C ARG A 106 1.70 23.73 5.34
N PRO A 107 2.12 23.11 4.22
CA PRO A 107 2.13 21.64 4.06
C PRO A 107 2.85 20.88 5.18
N ASN A 108 4.00 21.39 5.66
CA ASN A 108 4.74 20.77 6.77
C ASN A 108 3.97 20.80 8.11
N GLU A 109 3.19 21.86 8.35
CA GLU A 109 2.38 22.01 9.56
C GLU A 109 1.20 21.03 9.53
N LEU A 110 0.56 20.88 8.36
CA LEU A 110 -0.52 19.92 8.12
C LEU A 110 -0.05 18.48 8.25
N PHE A 111 1.08 18.14 7.62
CA PHE A 111 1.64 16.79 7.69
C PHE A 111 2.00 16.40 9.13
N THR A 112 2.59 17.32 9.90
CA THR A 112 2.91 17.10 11.31
C THR A 112 1.67 16.93 12.17
N TRP A 113 0.61 17.69 11.87
CA TRP A 113 -0.66 17.60 12.59
C TRP A 113 -1.38 16.27 12.29
N ILE A 114 -1.54 15.90 11.01
CA ILE A 114 -2.14 14.62 10.59
C ILE A 114 -1.40 13.44 11.22
N LYS A 115 -0.06 13.50 11.25
CA LYS A 115 0.77 12.51 11.92
C LYS A 115 0.42 12.34 13.41
N ARG A 116 0.12 13.43 14.14
CA ARG A 116 -0.25 13.39 15.56
C ARG A 116 -1.67 12.87 15.78
N GLU A 117 -2.62 13.22 14.93
CA GLU A 117 -3.98 12.69 15.02
C GLU A 117 -4.00 11.19 14.70
N LEU A 118 -3.26 10.80 13.66
CA LEU A 118 -3.17 9.41 13.23
C LEU A 118 -2.29 8.53 14.13
N GLU A 119 -1.59 9.10 15.11
CA GLU A 119 -0.77 8.35 16.07
C GLU A 119 -1.62 7.32 16.86
N SER A 120 -2.88 7.66 17.15
CA SER A 120 -3.84 6.79 17.86
C SER A 120 -4.44 5.67 16.99
N VAL A 121 -4.43 5.83 15.67
CA VAL A 121 -5.02 4.91 14.68
C VAL A 121 -3.97 4.15 13.87
N GLY A 122 -2.70 4.22 14.27
CA GLY A 122 -1.65 3.35 13.73
C GLY A 122 -0.65 4.04 12.79
N TRP A 123 -0.32 5.32 12.98
CA TRP A 123 0.71 6.02 12.18
C TRP A 123 2.05 5.26 12.07
N SER A 124 2.42 4.50 13.10
CA SER A 124 3.62 3.65 13.12
C SER A 124 3.52 2.42 12.22
N GLU A 125 2.31 1.97 11.92
CA GLU A 125 2.02 0.79 11.09
C GLU A 125 2.12 1.09 9.60
N LEU A 126 2.13 2.38 9.26
CA LEU A 126 2.26 2.88 7.91
C LEU A 126 3.69 2.70 7.42
N ASP A 127 3.86 2.21 6.19
CA ASP A 127 5.16 2.07 5.60
C ASP A 127 5.70 3.42 5.06
N ARG A 128 6.90 3.38 4.47
CA ARG A 128 7.59 4.58 3.98
C ARG A 128 6.93 5.15 2.72
N GLU A 129 6.34 4.30 1.89
CA GLU A 129 5.72 4.68 0.61
C GLU A 129 4.37 5.34 0.87
N GLU A 130 3.58 4.78 1.79
CA GLU A 130 2.32 5.34 2.26
C GLU A 130 2.49 6.74 2.89
N LYS A 131 3.52 6.92 3.72
CA LYS A 131 3.87 8.24 4.27
C LYS A 131 4.29 9.24 3.20
N SER A 132 4.98 8.77 2.16
CA SER A 132 5.39 9.62 1.06
C SER A 132 4.18 10.07 0.24
N LEU A 133 3.22 9.18 -0.01
CA LEU A 133 2.01 9.47 -0.78
C LEU A 133 1.12 10.54 -0.11
N LEU A 134 0.95 10.46 1.22
CA LEU A 134 0.27 11.49 2.02
C LEU A 134 0.95 12.86 1.88
N TRP A 135 2.28 12.89 1.91
CA TRP A 135 3.04 14.13 1.76
C TRP A 135 2.82 14.79 0.40
N TRP A 136 2.90 14.01 -0.69
CA TRP A 136 2.70 14.52 -2.05
C TRP A 136 1.29 15.07 -2.24
N TRP A 137 0.26 14.39 -1.72
CA TRP A 137 -1.13 14.84 -1.85
C TRP A 137 -1.38 16.19 -1.16
N ILE A 138 -0.93 16.38 0.09
CA ILE A 138 -1.09 17.66 0.82
C ILE A 138 -0.40 18.79 0.07
N ARG A 139 0.80 18.53 -0.45
CA ARG A 139 1.60 19.50 -1.16
C ARG A 139 0.95 19.92 -2.48
N ASP A 140 0.44 18.96 -3.24
CA ASP A 140 -0.20 19.22 -4.53
C ASP A 140 -1.53 19.97 -4.34
N LYS A 141 -2.34 19.61 -3.33
CA LYS A 141 -3.55 20.36 -2.95
C LYS A 141 -3.28 21.80 -2.56
N HIS A 142 -2.23 22.05 -1.79
CA HIS A 142 -1.81 23.40 -1.43
C HIS A 142 -1.31 24.19 -2.67
N ALA A 143 -0.66 23.54 -3.63
CA ALA A 143 -0.20 24.17 -4.86
C ALA A 143 -1.39 24.59 -5.75
N ASP A 144 -2.37 23.71 -5.95
CA ASP A 144 -3.60 24.00 -6.70
C ASP A 144 -4.37 25.21 -6.13
N TRP A 145 -4.35 25.38 -4.81
CA TRP A 145 -4.98 26.53 -4.14
C TRP A 145 -4.19 27.84 -4.28
N GLY A 146 -2.87 27.74 -4.45
CA GLY A 146 -2.00 28.89 -4.75
C GLY A 146 -2.12 29.39 -6.19
N GLU A 147 -2.47 28.51 -7.13
CA GLU A 147 -2.69 28.85 -8.55
C GLU A 147 -4.12 29.37 -8.84
N GLY A 148 -5.08 29.10 -7.95
CA GLY A 148 -6.48 29.54 -8.05
C GLY A 148 -6.80 30.92 -7.43
N LYS A 149 -5.78 31.68 -7.02
CA LYS A 149 -5.92 33.02 -6.40
C LYS A 149 -5.35 34.15 -7.24
#